data_AF-A0A1H6SVI1-F1
#
_entry.id   AF-A0A1H6SVI1-F1
#
_cell.length_a   1.000
_cell.length_b   1.000
_cell.length_c   1.000
_cell.angle_alpha   90.00
_cell.angle_beta   90.00
_cell.angle_gamma   90.00
#
_symmetry.space_group_name_H-M   'P 1'
#
loop_
_entity.id
_entity.type
_entity.pdbx_description
1 polymer ?
#
loop_
_entity_poly.entity_id
_entity_poly.type
_entity_poly.pdbx_seq_one_letter_code
_entity_poly.pdbx_strand_id
1 'polypeptide(L)'
;MFSFEMIKELMMAGLGSVAFGLVFNVNKRYLAVIFGLGVLCWGTWLYVDTWMEDNWFVIALITGLVVAVASEIISRILRAPSTIFFLTATIPIIPGGQLYHCMQGIVQGQRAYASDYGTRTLYIALGISIGMSIAWAICDLSRKVRKRFS
;
A
#
# COMPACT_ATOMS: atom_id res chain seq x y z
N MET A 1 4.71 11.56 20.40
CA MET A 1 5.96 10.88 20.81
C MET A 1 5.91 9.48 20.22
N PHE A 2 6.91 9.05 19.44
CA PHE A 2 6.90 7.73 18.80
C PHE A 2 6.89 6.64 19.90
N SER A 3 5.77 5.94 20.04
CA SER A 3 5.64 4.84 21.01
C SER A 3 6.43 3.62 20.54
N PHE A 4 6.94 2.81 21.48
CA PHE A 4 7.68 1.57 21.16
C PHE A 4 6.88 0.61 20.26
N GLU A 5 5.55 0.60 20.41
CA GLU A 5 4.64 -0.16 19.55
C GLU A 5 4.73 0.25 18.08
N MET A 6 4.77 1.55 17.80
CA MET A 6 4.80 2.06 16.44
C MET A 6 6.09 1.68 15.70
N ILE A 7 7.21 1.67 16.42
CA ILE A 7 8.50 1.21 15.86
C ILE A 7 8.41 -0.28 15.50
N LYS A 8 7.80 -1.11 16.36
CA LYS A 8 7.59 -2.54 16.07
C LYS A 8 6.72 -2.74 14.84
N GLU A 9 5.61 -2.03 14.73
CA GLU A 9 4.73 -2.13 13.57
C GLU A 9 5.44 -1.75 12.27
N LEU A 10 6.21 -0.65 12.26
CA LEU A 10 6.99 -0.23 11.10
C LEU A 10 8.00 -1.31 10.68
N MET A 11 8.74 -1.87 11.65
CA MET A 11 9.70 -2.95 11.36
C MET A 11 9.01 -4.20 10.83
N MET A 12 7.87 -4.58 11.41
CA MET A 12 7.08 -5.74 10.96
C MET A 12 6.49 -5.51 9.57
N ALA A 13 6.03 -4.30 9.26
CA ALA A 13 5.56 -3.93 7.94
C ALA A 13 6.67 -4.06 6.89
N GLY A 14 7.86 -3.52 7.17
CA GLY A 14 9.03 -3.67 6.31
C GLY A 14 9.44 -5.13 6.12
N LEU A 15 9.51 -5.92 7.19
CA LEU A 15 9.84 -7.34 7.13
C LEU A 15 8.79 -8.15 6.37
N GLY A 16 7.51 -7.86 6.58
CA GLY A 16 6.39 -8.47 5.85
C GLY A 16 6.49 -8.20 4.36
N SER A 17 6.77 -6.96 3.96
CA SER A 17 7.03 -6.61 2.55
C SER A 17 8.22 -7.37 1.97
N VAL A 18 9.33 -7.50 2.71
CA VAL A 18 10.50 -8.30 2.28
C VAL A 18 10.14 -9.77 2.10
N ALA A 19 9.40 -10.35 3.05
CA ALA A 19 8.97 -11.74 2.99
C ALA A 19 8.11 -12.00 1.75
N PHE A 20 7.15 -11.11 1.45
CA PHE A 20 6.37 -11.19 0.22
C PHE A 20 7.20 -10.91 -1.04
N GLY A 21 8.20 -10.04 -0.96
CA GLY A 21 9.19 -9.86 -2.02
C GLY A 21 9.95 -11.15 -2.36
N LEU A 22 10.30 -11.96 -1.36
CA LEU A 22 10.90 -13.28 -1.57
C LEU A 22 9.90 -14.27 -2.18
N VAL A 23 8.63 -14.28 -1.72
CA VAL A 23 7.56 -15.13 -2.26
C VAL A 23 7.30 -14.82 -3.74
N PHE A 24 7.31 -13.54 -4.12
CA PHE A 24 7.17 -13.11 -5.52
C PHE A 24 8.48 -13.19 -6.32
N ASN A 25 9.50 -13.88 -5.79
CA ASN A 25 10.79 -14.13 -6.43
C ASN A 25 11.47 -12.85 -6.94
N VAL A 26 11.36 -11.77 -6.18
CA VAL A 26 12.03 -10.50 -6.49
C VAL A 26 13.53 -10.64 -6.27
N ASN A 27 14.33 -10.04 -7.16
CA ASN A 27 15.78 -10.10 -7.06
C ASN A 27 16.25 -9.60 -5.67
N LYS A 28 17.11 -10.38 -5.02
CA LYS A 28 17.63 -10.11 -3.66
C LYS A 28 18.21 -8.71 -3.50
N ARG A 29 18.75 -8.11 -4.57
CA ARG A 29 19.29 -6.73 -4.56
C ARG A 29 18.24 -5.66 -4.24
N TYR A 30 16.96 -5.98 -4.40
CA TYR A 30 15.83 -5.06 -4.18
C TYR A 30 15.20 -5.18 -2.80
N LEU A 31 15.56 -6.20 -2.01
CA LEU A 31 14.90 -6.48 -0.73
C LEU A 31 15.05 -5.33 0.27
N ALA A 32 16.23 -4.71 0.35
CA ALA A 32 16.44 -3.55 1.22
C ALA A 32 15.54 -2.36 0.85
N VAL A 33 15.26 -2.21 -0.44
CA VAL A 33 14.40 -1.14 -0.96
C VAL A 33 12.93 -1.45 -0.71
N ILE A 34 12.52 -2.70 -0.87
CA ILE A 34 11.18 -3.19 -0.51
C ILE A 34 10.92 -3.02 0.98
N PHE A 35 11.91 -3.29 1.84
CA PHE A 35 11.83 -3.03 3.27
C PHE A 35 11.50 -1.56 3.54
N GLY A 36 12.30 -0.64 2.99
CA GLY A 36 12.11 0.80 3.16
C GLY A 36 10.75 1.28 2.64
N LEU A 37 10.28 0.73 1.52
CA LEU A 37 8.95 1.03 0.99
C LEU A 37 7.81 0.47 1.85
N GLY A 38 7.97 -0.71 2.45
CA GLY A 38 7.01 -1.26 3.41
C GLY A 38 6.90 -0.41 4.68
N VAL A 39 8.05 0.04 5.20
CA VAL A 39 8.09 1.02 6.31
C VAL A 39 7.40 2.33 5.91
N LEU A 40 7.68 2.84 4.71
CA LEU A 40 7.05 4.05 4.19
C LEU A 40 5.53 3.88 4.03
N CYS A 41 5.08 2.71 3.57
CA CYS A 41 3.66 2.39 3.41
C CYS A 41 2.93 2.46 4.75
N TRP A 42 3.39 1.71 5.74
CA TRP A 42 2.76 1.70 7.07
C TRP A 42 2.92 3.04 7.79
N GLY A 43 4.07 3.69 7.67
CA GLY A 43 4.29 5.01 8.25
C GLY A 43 3.38 6.08 7.66
N THR A 44 3.13 6.04 6.35
CA THR A 44 2.17 6.95 5.72
C THR A 44 0.75 6.66 6.17
N TRP A 45 0.38 5.37 6.26
CA TRP A 45 -0.93 4.97 6.78
C TRP A 45 -1.18 5.53 8.17
N LEU A 46 -0.28 5.25 9.12
CA LEU A 46 -0.37 5.74 10.50
C LEU A 46 -0.42 7.26 10.57
N TYR A 47 0.41 7.94 9.76
CA TYR A 47 0.42 9.39 9.74
C TYR A 47 -0.91 9.97 9.26
N VAL A 48 -1.47 9.46 8.15
CA VAL A 48 -2.73 9.98 7.60
C VAL A 48 -3.92 9.64 8.51
N ASP A 49 -3.89 8.46 9.14
CA ASP A 49 -4.91 8.03 10.10
C ASP A 49 -5.06 9.01 11.28
N THR A 50 -3.96 9.62 11.75
CA THR A 50 -4.04 10.64 12.82
C THR A 50 -4.85 11.90 12.48
N TRP A 51 -5.07 12.19 11.19
CA TRP A 51 -5.78 13.40 10.74
C TRP A 51 -7.18 13.13 10.17
N MET A 52 -7.46 11.90 9.76
CA MET A 52 -8.62 11.56 8.92
C MET A 52 -9.70 10.74 9.63
N GLU A 53 -9.56 10.51 10.95
CA GLU A 53 -10.57 9.91 11.85
C GLU A 53 -11.40 8.78 11.21
N ASP A 54 -10.79 7.59 11.03
CA ASP A 54 -11.44 6.39 10.48
C ASP A 54 -11.98 6.50 9.04
N ASN A 55 -11.58 7.52 8.25
CA ASN A 55 -11.89 7.54 6.82
C ASN A 55 -10.98 6.59 6.03
N TRP A 56 -11.29 5.29 6.10
CA TRP A 56 -10.54 4.19 5.48
C TRP A 56 -10.24 4.40 3.99
N PHE A 57 -11.17 5.02 3.26
CA PHE A 57 -10.99 5.31 1.83
C PHE A 57 -9.88 6.33 1.60
N VAL A 58 -9.92 7.47 2.29
CA VAL A 58 -8.95 8.56 2.12
C VAL A 58 -7.57 8.15 2.60
N ILE A 59 -7.49 7.45 3.74
CA ILE A 59 -6.24 6.92 4.28
C ILE A 59 -5.57 5.98 3.27
N ALA A 60 -6.34 5.03 2.72
CA ALA A 60 -5.85 4.08 1.71
C ALA A 60 -5.47 4.76 0.39
N LEU A 61 -6.23 5.77 -0.04
CA LEU A 61 -5.96 6.55 -1.24
C LEU A 61 -4.64 7.32 -1.16
N ILE A 62 -4.45 8.08 -0.08
CA ILE A 62 -3.23 8.87 0.11
C ILE A 62 -2.03 7.94 0.27
N THR A 63 -2.16 6.90 1.08
CA THR A 63 -1.08 5.91 1.29
C THR A 63 -0.70 5.23 -0.03
N GLY A 64 -1.68 4.74 -0.79
CA GLY A 64 -1.47 4.13 -2.10
C GLY A 64 -0.80 5.09 -3.09
N LEU A 65 -1.22 6.36 -3.12
CA LEU A 65 -0.62 7.38 -3.98
C LEU A 65 0.85 7.64 -3.63
N VAL A 66 1.17 7.83 -2.35
CA VAL A 66 2.55 8.09 -1.89
C VAL A 66 3.46 6.90 -2.20
N VAL A 67 3.01 5.68 -1.89
CA VAL A 67 3.80 4.45 -2.15
C VAL A 67 3.97 4.23 -3.65
N ALA A 68 2.96 4.52 -4.47
CA ALA A 68 3.05 4.39 -5.93
C ALA A 68 4.05 5.40 -6.52
N VAL A 69 4.03 6.66 -6.08
CA VAL A 69 5.00 7.67 -6.50
C VAL A 69 6.42 7.27 -6.07
N ALA A 70 6.61 6.83 -4.83
CA ALA A 70 7.91 6.37 -4.34
C ALA A 70 8.44 5.18 -5.14
N SER A 71 7.57 4.21 -5.42
CA SER A 71 7.89 3.03 -6.25
C SER A 71 8.28 3.42 -7.68
N GLU A 72 7.63 4.43 -8.24
CA GLU A 72 7.90 4.95 -9.58
C GLU A 72 9.19 5.79 -9.67
N ILE A 73 9.61 6.43 -8.58
CA ILE A 73 10.92 7.09 -8.50
C ILE A 73 12.02 6.04 -8.41
N ILE A 74 11.85 5.06 -7.53
CA ILE A 74 12.82 3.98 -7.29
C ILE A 74 12.99 3.08 -8.52
N SER A 75 11.89 2.79 -9.24
CA SER A 75 11.90 1.98 -10.46
C SER A 75 12.84 2.54 -11.53
N ARG A 76 12.96 3.87 -11.61
CA ARG A 76 13.84 4.57 -12.56
C ARG A 76 15.31 4.45 -12.18
N ILE A 77 15.61 4.54 -10.89
CA ILE A 77 16.97 4.40 -10.36
C ILE A 77 17.44 2.96 -10.57
N LEU A 78 16.58 1.99 -10.24
CA LEU A 78 16.91 0.56 -10.23
C LEU A 78 16.63 -0.16 -11.56
N ARG A 79 16.07 0.55 -12.54
CA ARG A 79 15.70 0.06 -13.88
C ARG A 79 14.89 -1.24 -13.82
N ALA A 80 13.85 -1.25 -12.98
CA ALA A 80 12.94 -2.38 -12.80
C ALA A 80 11.48 -1.92 -12.81
N PRO A 81 10.49 -2.80 -13.07
CA PRO A 81 9.08 -2.42 -13.08
C PRO A 81 8.61 -1.83 -11.75
N SER A 82 7.94 -0.67 -11.76
CA SER A 82 7.40 -0.02 -10.54
C SER A 82 6.32 -0.86 -9.85
N THR A 83 5.55 -1.65 -10.61
CA THR A 83 4.50 -2.53 -10.09
C THR A 83 5.03 -3.53 -9.06
N ILE A 84 6.25 -4.05 -9.22
CA ILE A 84 6.82 -5.03 -8.29
C ILE A 84 7.12 -4.37 -6.94
N PHE A 85 7.70 -3.17 -6.96
CA PHE A 85 7.97 -2.38 -5.75
C PHE A 85 6.69 -1.97 -5.05
N PHE A 86 5.69 -1.51 -5.80
CA PHE A 86 4.40 -1.16 -5.25
C PHE A 86 3.71 -2.37 -4.61
N LEU A 87 3.49 -3.45 -5.37
CA LEU A 87 2.77 -4.64 -4.91
C LEU A 87 3.35 -5.23 -3.62
N THR A 88 4.69 -5.31 -3.53
CA THR A 88 5.38 -5.85 -2.35
C THR A 88 5.35 -4.89 -1.15
N ALA A 89 5.45 -3.59 -1.39
CA ALA A 89 5.42 -2.58 -0.33
C ALA A 89 4.02 -2.37 0.27
N THR A 90 2.96 -2.52 -0.52
CA THR A 90 1.58 -2.24 -0.08
C THR A 90 0.96 -3.38 0.73
N ILE A 91 1.63 -4.54 0.83
CA ILE A 91 1.19 -5.71 1.59
C ILE A 91 0.64 -5.38 2.99
N PRO A 92 1.29 -4.53 3.82
CA PRO A 92 0.83 -4.25 5.18
C PRO A 92 -0.57 -3.63 5.26
N ILE A 93 -1.00 -2.93 4.21
CA ILE A 93 -2.30 -2.23 4.19
C ILE A 93 -3.38 -2.98 3.37
N ILE A 94 -3.06 -4.15 2.81
CA ILE A 94 -4.04 -4.96 2.10
C ILE A 94 -5.06 -5.50 3.12
N PRO A 95 -6.38 -5.29 2.92
CA PRO A 95 -7.42 -5.58 3.92
C PRO A 95 -7.77 -7.08 4.01
N GLY A 96 -6.77 -7.96 4.18
CA GLY A 96 -6.98 -9.41 4.25
C GLY A 96 -7.74 -9.86 5.50
N GLY A 97 -7.43 -9.29 6.67
CA GLY A 97 -8.14 -9.58 7.91
C GLY A 97 -9.61 -9.13 7.88
N GLN A 98 -9.86 -7.93 7.32
CA GLN A 98 -11.22 -7.42 7.16
C GLN A 98 -12.03 -8.28 6.19
N LEU A 99 -11.40 -8.71 5.09
CA LEU A 99 -12.04 -9.63 4.15
C LEU A 99 -12.36 -10.97 4.82
N TYR A 100 -11.46 -11.52 5.64
CA TYR A 100 -11.70 -12.75 6.40
C TYR A 100 -12.92 -12.63 7.33
N HIS A 101 -13.02 -11.54 8.09
CA HIS A 101 -14.17 -11.28 8.95
C HIS A 101 -15.47 -11.08 8.17
N CYS A 102 -15.42 -10.43 7.00
CA CYS A 102 -16.56 -10.35 6.10
C CYS A 102 -17.06 -11.75 5.70
N MET A 103 -16.16 -12.62 5.23
CA MET A 103 -16.50 -14.00 4.85
C MET A 103 -17.03 -14.81 6.04
N GLN A 104 -16.43 -14.64 7.22
CA GLN A 104 -16.90 -15.27 8.46
C GLN A 104 -18.35 -14.87 8.77
N GLY A 105 -18.68 -13.59 8.67
CA GLY A 105 -20.05 -13.09 8.87
C GLY A 105 -21.06 -13.69 7.89
N ILE A 106 -20.67 -13.84 6.63
CA ILE A 106 -21.51 -14.47 5.59
C ILE A 106 -21.82 -15.93 5.96
N VAL A 107 -20.79 -16.70 6.32
CA VAL A 107 -20.92 -18.12 6.69
C VAL A 107 -21.78 -18.28 7.96
N GLN A 108 -21.67 -17.38 8.92
CA GLN A 108 -22.43 -17.40 10.17
C GLN A 108 -23.84 -16.80 10.04
N GLY A 109 -24.24 -16.33 8.85
CA GLY A 109 -25.54 -15.68 8.64
C GLY A 109 -25.67 -14.29 9.27
N GLN A 110 -24.58 -13.71 9.79
CA GLN A 110 -24.54 -12.40 10.43
C GLN A 110 -24.36 -11.28 9.39
N ARG A 111 -25.46 -10.91 8.72
CA ARG A 111 -25.45 -9.95 7.60
C ARG A 111 -24.89 -8.58 7.96
N ALA A 112 -25.22 -8.05 9.14
CA ALA A 112 -24.72 -6.73 9.57
C ALA A 112 -23.19 -6.73 9.75
N TYR A 113 -22.65 -7.78 10.38
CA TYR A 113 -21.21 -7.96 10.56
C TYR A 113 -20.49 -8.12 9.22
N ALA A 114 -21.03 -8.98 8.34
CA ALA A 114 -20.50 -9.17 6.99
C ALA A 114 -20.47 -7.84 6.20
N SER A 115 -21.54 -7.07 6.29
CA SER A 115 -21.65 -5.78 5.59
C SER A 115 -20.63 -4.77 6.09
N ASP A 116 -20.41 -4.64 7.41
CA ASP A 116 -19.47 -3.66 7.96
C ASP A 116 -18.02 -3.95 7.54
N TYR A 117 -17.57 -5.19 7.69
CA TYR A 117 -16.22 -5.57 7.27
C TYR A 117 -16.06 -5.59 5.75
N GLY A 118 -17.14 -5.91 5.02
CA GLY A 118 -17.17 -5.86 3.56
C GLY A 118 -17.00 -4.45 3.01
N THR A 119 -17.71 -3.46 3.56
CA THR A 119 -17.58 -2.05 3.14
C THR A 119 -16.21 -1.48 3.48
N ARG A 120 -15.66 -1.77 4.66
CA ARG A 120 -14.28 -1.39 5.02
C ARG A 120 -13.27 -1.94 4.01
N THR A 121 -13.37 -3.23 3.70
CA THR A 121 -12.50 -3.90 2.71
C THR A 121 -12.61 -3.21 1.34
N LEU A 122 -13.84 -2.92 0.90
CA LEU A 122 -14.10 -2.25 -0.37
C LEU A 122 -13.46 -0.85 -0.41
N TYR A 123 -13.64 -0.04 0.63
CA TYR A 123 -13.07 1.31 0.69
C TYR A 123 -11.54 1.30 0.64
N ILE A 124 -10.90 0.40 1.37
CA ILE A 124 -9.44 0.28 1.36
C ILE A 124 -8.95 -0.16 -0.03
N ALA A 125 -9.58 -1.19 -0.62
CA ALA A 125 -9.21 -1.69 -1.95
C ALA A 125 -9.37 -0.62 -3.04
N LEU A 126 -10.49 0.11 -3.03
CA LEU A 126 -10.74 1.21 -3.96
C LEU A 126 -9.74 2.35 -3.76
N GLY A 127 -9.47 2.72 -2.51
CA GLY A 127 -8.48 3.76 -2.18
C GLY A 127 -7.12 3.43 -2.75
N ILE A 128 -6.58 2.23 -2.47
CA ILE A 128 -5.28 1.78 -2.98
C ILE A 128 -5.25 1.80 -4.52
N SER A 129 -6.28 1.24 -5.17
CA SER A 129 -6.35 1.15 -6.64
C SER A 129 -6.40 2.54 -7.30
N ILE A 130 -7.17 3.47 -6.74
CA ILE A 130 -7.31 4.83 -7.26
C ILE A 130 -6.02 5.61 -7.03
N GLY A 131 -5.44 5.53 -5.83
CA GLY A 131 -4.17 6.20 -5.50
C GLY A 131 -3.04 5.78 -6.45
N MET A 132 -2.94 4.48 -6.73
CA MET A 132 -1.99 3.93 -7.71
C MET A 132 -2.25 4.45 -9.13
N SER A 133 -3.52 4.45 -9.56
CA SER A 133 -3.90 4.91 -10.91
C SER A 133 -3.57 6.38 -11.15
N ILE A 134 -3.81 7.23 -10.13
CA ILE A 134 -3.46 8.65 -10.18
C ILE A 134 -1.95 8.84 -10.31
N ALA A 135 -1.17 8.16 -9.47
CA ALA A 135 0.29 8.25 -9.51
C ALA A 135 0.86 7.85 -10.88
N TRP A 136 0.33 6.77 -11.47
CA TRP A 136 0.70 6.32 -12.81
C TRP A 136 0.28 7.30 -13.91
N ALA A 137 -0.92 7.86 -13.85
CA ALA A 137 -1.38 8.86 -14.81
C ALA A 137 -0.49 10.11 -14.79
N ILE A 138 -0.16 10.61 -13.60
CA ILE A 138 0.76 11.75 -13.42
C ILE A 138 2.13 11.42 -14.00
N CYS A 139 2.69 10.26 -13.64
CA CYS A 139 4.02 9.86 -14.09
C CYS A 139 4.09 9.57 -15.59
N ASP A 140 3.03 9.03 -16.20
CA ASP A 140 2.93 8.87 -17.65
C ASP A 140 2.84 10.21 -18.38
N LEU A 141 2.02 11.14 -17.87
CA LEU A 141 1.90 12.47 -18.44
C LEU A 141 3.22 13.24 -18.36
N SER A 142 3.90 13.24 -17.21
CA SER A 142 5.21 13.88 -17.06
C SER A 142 6.25 13.29 -18.01
N ARG A 143 6.20 11.98 -18.29
CA ARG A 143 7.09 11.32 -19.26
C ARG A 143 6.82 11.82 -20.69
N LYS A 144 5.55 11.90 -21.10
CA LYS A 144 5.17 12.39 -22.43
C LYS A 144 5.57 13.85 -22.64
N VAL A 145 5.36 14.71 -21.64
CA VAL A 145 5.75 16.13 -21.70
C VAL A 145 7.26 16.29 -21.83
N ARG A 146 8.05 15.55 -21.02
CA ARG A 146 9.52 15.65 -21.08
C ARG A 146 10.11 15.19 -22.41
N LYS A 147 9.56 14.13 -23.02
CA LYS A 147 9.99 13.66 -24.34
C LYS A 147 9.61 14.60 -25.48
N ARG A 148 8.61 15.46 -25.29
CA ARG A 148 8.19 16.45 -26.31
C ARG A 148 9.06 17.71 -26.30
N PHE A 149 9.78 17.96 -25.20
CA PHE A 149 10.65 19.13 -25.01
C PHE A 149 12.15 18.81 -25.04
N SER A 150 12.53 17.56 -25.33
CA SER A 150 13.92 17.10 -25.55
C SER A 150 14.08 16.58 -26.97
#